data_AF-X1B1M2-F1
#
_entry.id   AF-X1B1M2-F1
#
_cell.length_a   1.000
_cell.length_b   1.000
_cell.length_c   1.000
_cell.angle_alpha   90.00
_cell.angle_beta   90.00
_cell.angle_gamma   90.00
#
_symmetry.space_group_name_H-M   'P 1'
#
loop_
_entity.id
_entity.type
_entity.pdbx_description
1 polymer ?
#
loop_
_entity_poly.entity_id
_entity_poly.type
_entity_poly.pdbx_seq_one_letter_code
_entity_poly.pdbx_strand_id
1 'polypeptide(L)'
;FINYMKNTVQINIPGIGHRIKSVQNPDVRVQLLKEFVFKNFSKHPHLDYALNVEKITTSKRNNLILNVDGCIGICFLDLLENLDFTSEEIEDVIYSEALNGLFVLGRSIGMMGHVFDQKRQRAGLFREPWDQILFID
;
A
#
# COMPACT_ATOMS: atom_id res chain seq x y z
N PHE A 1 -16.62 -8.43 8.23
CA PHE A 1 -15.38 -7.64 8.27
C PHE A 1 -15.58 -6.15 8.56
N ILE A 2 -16.17 -5.35 7.66
CA ILE A 2 -16.23 -3.87 7.82
C ILE A 2 -16.87 -3.42 9.15
N ASN A 3 -18.01 -4.01 9.54
CA ASN A 3 -18.65 -3.68 10.82
C ASN A 3 -17.83 -4.12 12.02
N TYR A 4 -17.09 -5.22 11.92
CA TYR A 4 -16.17 -5.69 12.96
C TYR A 4 -14.99 -4.71 13.14
N MET A 5 -14.37 -4.27 12.04
CA MET A 5 -13.31 -3.26 12.08
C MET A 5 -13.80 -1.95 12.70
N LYS A 6 -15.01 -1.50 12.34
CA LYS A 6 -15.59 -0.27 12.87
C LYS A 6 -16.01 -0.37 14.34
N ASN A 7 -16.74 -1.42 14.71
CA ASN A 7 -17.44 -1.49 15.99
C ASN A 7 -16.64 -2.21 17.08
N THR A 8 -15.78 -3.15 16.70
CA THR A 8 -15.01 -3.97 17.63
C THR A 8 -13.56 -3.52 17.71
N VAL A 9 -12.85 -3.49 16.57
CA VAL A 9 -11.42 -3.13 16.55
C VAL A 9 -11.22 -1.62 16.68
N GLN A 10 -12.15 -0.82 16.15
CA GLN A 10 -12.11 0.65 16.12
C GLN A 10 -10.88 1.23 15.40
N ILE A 11 -10.37 0.51 14.38
CA ILE A 11 -9.25 0.96 13.54
C ILE A 11 -9.72 1.06 12.09
N ASN A 12 -9.20 2.05 11.35
CA ASN A 12 -9.39 2.14 9.91
C ASN A 12 -8.81 0.90 9.21
N ILE A 13 -9.48 0.42 8.16
CA ILE A 13 -9.03 -0.75 7.42
C ILE A 13 -7.68 -0.43 6.76
N PRO A 14 -6.57 -1.13 7.10
CA PRO A 14 -5.29 -0.93 6.44
C PRO A 14 -5.41 -1.17 4.93
N GLY A 15 -4.73 -0.36 4.13
CA GLY A 15 -4.83 -0.46 2.67
C GLY A 15 -6.06 0.18 2.04
N ILE A 16 -6.99 0.74 2.83
CA ILE A 16 -8.16 1.47 2.33
C ILE A 16 -8.01 2.97 2.58
N GLY A 17 -8.21 3.76 1.53
CA GLY A 17 -8.23 5.21 1.59
C GLY A 17 -7.09 5.86 0.82
N HIS A 18 -7.42 7.00 0.21
CA HIS A 18 -6.48 7.85 -0.48
C HIS A 18 -6.80 9.34 -0.22
N ARG A 19 -5.78 10.21 -0.19
CA ARG A 19 -5.95 11.65 0.05
C ARG A 19 -6.62 12.38 -1.13
N ILE A 20 -6.18 12.08 -2.36
CA ILE A 20 -6.64 12.76 -3.59
C ILE A 20 -7.45 11.85 -4.53
N LYS A 21 -6.96 10.63 -4.81
CA LYS A 21 -7.59 9.65 -5.70
C LYS A 21 -8.93 9.13 -5.18
N SER A 22 -9.79 8.71 -6.10
CA SER A 22 -11.17 8.27 -5.86
C SER A 22 -11.60 7.25 -6.91
N VAL A 23 -12.86 6.80 -6.85
CA VAL A 23 -13.41 5.88 -7.86
C VAL A 23 -13.38 6.48 -9.27
N GLN A 24 -13.67 7.78 -9.43
CA GLN A 24 -13.65 8.45 -10.75
C GLN A 24 -12.24 8.93 -11.16
N ASN A 25 -11.32 9.05 -10.20
CA ASN A 25 -9.92 9.39 -10.45
C ASN A 25 -9.03 8.32 -9.82
N PRO A 26 -8.90 7.15 -10.47
CA PRO A 26 -8.19 6.01 -9.90
C PRO A 26 -6.68 6.25 -9.78
N ASP A 27 -6.06 5.53 -8.85
CA ASP A 27 -4.60 5.43 -8.75
C ASP A 27 -4.07 4.48 -9.83
N VAL A 28 -3.32 5.03 -10.78
CA VAL A 28 -2.77 4.28 -11.93
C VAL A 28 -1.87 3.13 -11.46
N ARG A 29 -1.16 3.28 -10.33
CA ARG A 29 -0.29 2.21 -9.79
C ARG A 29 -1.11 0.99 -9.39
N VAL A 30 -2.27 1.22 -8.77
CA VAL A 30 -3.20 0.17 -8.38
C VAL A 30 -3.84 -0.45 -9.63
N GLN A 31 -4.17 0.35 -10.65
CA GLN A 31 -4.70 -0.18 -11.91
C GLN A 31 -3.72 -1.13 -12.60
N LEU A 32 -2.46 -0.72 -12.75
CA LEU A 32 -1.42 -1.55 -13.37
C LEU A 32 -1.21 -2.87 -12.64
N LEU A 33 -1.19 -2.86 -11.31
CA LEU A 33 -1.08 -4.08 -10.51
C LEU A 33 -2.28 -5.00 -10.70
N LYS A 34 -3.51 -4.46 -10.65
CA LYS A 34 -4.74 -5.24 -10.87
C LYS A 34 -4.76 -5.86 -12.27
N GLU A 35 -4.44 -5.09 -13.30
CA GLU A 35 -4.38 -5.58 -14.69
C GLU A 35 -3.36 -6.71 -14.84
N PHE A 36 -2.20 -6.59 -14.20
CA PHE A 36 -1.20 -7.65 -14.19
C PHE A 36 -1.73 -8.92 -13.52
N VAL A 37 -2.34 -8.81 -12.33
CA VAL A 37 -2.86 -9.97 -11.60
C VAL A 37 -3.99 -10.65 -12.37
N PHE A 38 -4.98 -9.88 -12.85
CA PHE A 38 -6.09 -10.44 -13.63
C PHE A 38 -5.66 -11.14 -14.92
N LYS A 39 -4.55 -10.69 -15.53
CA LYS A 39 -4.03 -11.29 -16.76
C LYS A 39 -3.21 -12.55 -16.51
N ASN A 40 -2.45 -12.60 -15.42
CA ASN A 40 -1.39 -13.60 -15.24
C ASN A 40 -1.66 -14.62 -14.14
N PHE A 41 -2.48 -14.30 -13.13
CA PHE A 41 -2.72 -15.20 -12.00
C PHE A 41 -3.90 -16.11 -12.33
N SER A 42 -3.80 -17.38 -11.96
CA SER A 42 -4.87 -18.36 -12.18
C SER A 42 -6.05 -18.13 -11.23
N LYS A 43 -5.76 -17.68 -10.01
CA LYS A 43 -6.71 -17.38 -8.94
C LYS A 43 -6.29 -16.11 -8.22
N HIS A 44 -7.24 -15.34 -7.71
CA HIS A 44 -6.96 -14.12 -6.92
C HIS A 44 -8.06 -13.87 -5.86
N PRO A 45 -8.35 -14.87 -5.00
CA PRO A 45 -9.45 -14.79 -4.03
C PRO A 45 -9.32 -13.63 -3.05
N HIS A 46 -8.09 -13.26 -2.67
CA HIS A 46 -7.86 -12.16 -1.72
C HIS A 46 -8.09 -10.81 -2.39
N LEU A 47 -7.61 -10.63 -3.63
CA LEU A 47 -7.92 -9.42 -4.41
C LEU A 47 -9.42 -9.27 -4.64
N ASP A 48 -10.13 -10.34 -4.99
CA ASP A 48 -11.58 -10.30 -5.18
C ASP A 48 -12.32 -9.89 -3.90
N TYR A 49 -11.90 -10.43 -2.75
CA TYR A 49 -12.43 -10.05 -1.46
C TYR A 49 -12.18 -8.56 -1.18
N ALA A 50 -10.95 -8.10 -1.39
CA ALA A 50 -10.57 -6.70 -1.19
C ALA A 50 -11.36 -5.73 -2.07
N LEU A 51 -11.63 -6.09 -3.33
CA LEU A 51 -12.46 -5.28 -4.24
C LEU A 51 -13.92 -5.26 -3.79
N ASN A 52 -14.43 -6.33 -3.20
CA ASN A 52 -15.77 -6.31 -2.60
C ASN A 52 -15.82 -5.44 -1.33
N VAL A 53 -14.76 -5.43 -0.53
CA VAL A 53 -14.61 -4.48 0.59
C VAL A 53 -14.58 -3.04 0.06
N GLU A 54 -13.79 -2.77 -1.00
CA GLU A 54 -13.68 -1.47 -1.65
C GLU A 54 -15.05 -0.94 -2.13
N LYS A 55 -15.88 -1.78 -2.76
CA LYS A 55 -17.24 -1.39 -3.18
C LYS A 55 -18.09 -0.87 -2.02
N ILE A 56 -17.95 -1.49 -0.84
CA ILE A 56 -18.71 -1.11 0.35
C ILE A 56 -18.10 0.12 1.05
N THR A 57 -16.77 0.29 1.03
CA THR A 57 -16.12 1.46 1.62
C THR A 57 -16.32 2.72 0.76
N THR A 58 -16.25 2.58 -0.56
CA THR A 58 -16.45 3.67 -1.52
C THR A 58 -17.89 4.20 -1.53
N SER A 59 -18.89 3.34 -1.24
CA SER A 59 -20.27 3.79 -1.06
C SER A 59 -20.47 4.68 0.18
N LYS A 60 -19.56 4.62 1.17
CA LYS A 60 -19.55 5.52 2.34
C LYS A 60 -18.83 6.82 2.04
N ARG A 61 -17.64 6.75 1.42
CA ARG A 61 -16.89 7.90 0.92
C ARG A 61 -16.08 7.50 -0.29
N ASN A 62 -16.18 8.32 -1.33
CA ASN A 62 -15.65 8.06 -2.65
C ASN A 62 -14.11 7.92 -2.72
N ASN A 63 -13.38 8.42 -1.73
CA ASN A 63 -11.92 8.30 -1.64
C ASN A 63 -11.44 7.09 -0.80
N LEU A 64 -12.36 6.27 -0.27
CA LEU A 64 -12.05 5.03 0.45
C LEU A 64 -11.84 3.86 -0.53
N ILE A 65 -10.97 4.09 -1.52
CA ILE A 65 -10.52 3.12 -2.51
C ILE A 65 -9.39 2.23 -1.96
N LEU A 66 -9.15 1.07 -2.58
CA LEU A 66 -7.98 0.24 -2.32
C LEU A 66 -6.72 1.00 -2.77
N ASN A 67 -5.79 1.23 -1.85
CA ASN A 67 -4.55 1.94 -2.13
C ASN A 67 -3.44 0.98 -2.59
N VAL A 68 -2.30 1.54 -2.99
CA VAL A 68 -1.18 0.75 -3.54
C VAL A 68 -0.58 -0.21 -2.52
N ASP A 69 -0.46 0.20 -1.26
CA ASP A 69 0.12 -0.64 -0.20
C ASP A 69 -0.77 -1.85 0.09
N GLY A 70 -2.08 -1.63 0.21
CA GLY A 70 -3.07 -2.70 0.37
C GLY A 70 -3.12 -3.62 -0.84
N CYS A 71 -3.09 -3.05 -2.05
CA CYS A 71 -3.09 -3.84 -3.28
C CYS A 71 -1.85 -4.74 -3.37
N ILE A 72 -0.66 -4.22 -3.06
CA ILE A 72 0.58 -5.03 -3.07
C ILE A 72 0.49 -6.17 -2.07
N GLY A 73 0.11 -5.90 -0.81
CA GLY A 73 0.03 -6.94 0.22
C GLY A 73 -0.94 -8.06 -0.14
N ILE A 74 -2.14 -7.70 -0.62
CA ILE A 74 -3.16 -8.67 -1.03
C ILE A 74 -2.72 -9.47 -2.26
N CYS A 75 -2.17 -8.81 -3.29
CA CYS A 75 -1.69 -9.49 -4.49
C CYS A 75 -0.47 -10.38 -4.19
N PHE A 76 0.34 -10.04 -3.19
CA PHE A 76 1.46 -10.87 -2.74
C PHE A 76 0.97 -12.15 -2.06
N LEU A 77 -0.11 -12.07 -1.28
CA LEU A 77 -0.75 -13.26 -0.72
C LEU A 77 -1.33 -14.15 -1.82
N ASP A 78 -2.06 -13.57 -2.79
CA ASP A 78 -2.53 -14.31 -3.96
C ASP A 78 -1.37 -14.95 -4.74
N LEU A 79 -0.22 -14.29 -4.84
CA LEU A 79 0.98 -14.83 -5.50
C LEU A 79 1.47 -16.11 -4.82
N LEU A 80 1.61 -16.10 -3.48
CA LEU A 80 2.07 -17.26 -2.74
C LEU A 80 1.12 -18.45 -2.89
N GLU A 81 -0.20 -18.20 -2.87
CA GLU A 81 -1.20 -19.25 -3.12
C GLU A 81 -1.13 -19.81 -4.55
N ASN A 82 -0.84 -18.99 -5.55
CA ASN A 82 -0.64 -19.47 -6.92
C ASN A 82 0.68 -20.22 -7.12
N LEU A 83 1.63 -20.10 -6.19
CA LEU A 83 2.88 -20.86 -6.18
C LEU A 83 2.78 -22.15 -5.34
N ASP A 84 1.56 -22.52 -4.94
CA ASP A 84 1.25 -23.72 -4.13
C ASP A 84 1.96 -23.77 -2.77
N PHE A 85 2.25 -22.61 -2.17
CA PHE A 85 2.74 -22.54 -0.80
C PHE A 85 1.65 -23.04 0.17
N THR A 86 2.06 -23.78 1.19
CA THR A 86 1.18 -24.19 2.29
C THR A 86 0.84 -23.01 3.19
N SER A 87 -0.24 -23.11 3.97
CA SER A 87 -0.63 -22.04 4.90
C SER A 87 0.45 -21.71 5.92
N GLU A 88 1.21 -22.71 6.38
CA GLU A 88 2.33 -22.52 7.32
C GLU A 88 3.47 -21.73 6.67
N GLU A 89 3.85 -22.08 5.44
CA GLU A 89 4.89 -21.34 4.70
C GLU A 89 4.48 -19.91 4.38
N ILE A 90 3.20 -19.68 4.07
CA ILE A 90 2.65 -18.33 3.84
C ILE A 90 2.75 -17.50 5.12
N GLU A 91 2.35 -18.07 6.26
CA GLU A 91 2.48 -17.41 7.57
C GLU A 91 3.94 -17.08 7.86
N ASP A 92 4.86 -18.02 7.66
CA ASP A 92 6.30 -17.80 7.84
C ASP A 92 6.83 -16.64 6.97
N VAL A 93 6.43 -16.58 5.70
CA VAL A 93 6.80 -15.47 4.80
C VAL A 93 6.26 -14.14 5.32
N ILE A 94 5.02 -14.09 5.79
CA ILE A 94 4.42 -12.87 6.33
C ILE A 94 5.14 -12.42 7.62
N TYR A 95 5.38 -13.35 8.55
CA TYR A 95 6.05 -13.07 9.82
C TYR A 95 7.55 -12.79 9.67
N SER A 96 8.16 -13.20 8.55
CA SER A 96 9.57 -12.88 8.22
C SER A 96 9.80 -11.43 7.80
N GLU A 97 8.77 -10.59 7.76
CA GLU A 97 8.85 -9.18 7.32
C GLU A 97 9.22 -9.03 5.83
N ALA A 98 8.97 -10.06 5.01
CA ALA A 98 9.32 -10.07 3.58
C ALA A 98 8.72 -8.89 2.79
N LEU A 99 7.46 -8.53 3.06
CA LEU A 99 6.78 -7.38 2.43
C LEU A 99 7.43 -6.04 2.82
N ASN A 100 7.90 -5.91 4.06
CA ASN A 100 8.64 -4.73 4.49
C ASN A 100 10.01 -4.67 3.79
N GLY A 101 10.69 -5.81 3.64
CA GLY A 101 11.92 -5.92 2.84
C GLY A 101 11.71 -5.50 1.37
N LEU A 102 10.62 -5.95 0.74
CA LEU A 102 10.26 -5.56 -0.62
C LEU A 102 10.08 -4.05 -0.75
N PHE A 103 9.37 -3.42 0.21
CA PHE A 103 9.18 -1.97 0.23
C PHE A 103 10.50 -1.21 0.40
N VAL A 104 11.35 -1.62 1.34
CA VAL A 104 12.65 -0.99 1.59
C VAL A 104 13.53 -1.08 0.34
N LEU A 105 13.60 -2.26 -0.29
CA LEU A 105 14.36 -2.47 -1.50
C LEU A 105 13.86 -1.53 -2.63
N GLY A 106 12.57 -1.51 -2.91
CA GLY A 106 12.00 -0.64 -3.95
C GLY A 106 12.23 0.85 -3.66
N ARG A 107 12.07 1.28 -2.41
CA ARG A 107 12.23 2.69 -2.03
C ARG A 107 13.68 3.15 -2.03
N SER A 108 14.63 2.25 -1.78
CA SER A 108 16.07 2.55 -1.79
C SER A 108 16.54 3.13 -3.12
N ILE A 109 15.95 2.69 -4.24
CA ILE A 109 16.23 3.22 -5.59
C ILE A 109 15.91 4.72 -5.65
N GLY A 110 14.73 5.12 -5.15
CA GLY A 110 14.32 6.51 -5.08
C GLY A 110 15.16 7.34 -4.11
N MET A 111 15.52 6.76 -2.94
CA MET A 111 16.40 7.41 -1.97
C MET A 111 17.77 7.71 -2.58
N MET A 112 18.40 6.74 -3.24
CA MET A 112 19.66 6.94 -3.97
C MET A 112 19.51 7.99 -5.06
N GLY A 113 18.41 7.93 -5.84
CA GLY A 113 18.09 8.94 -6.84
C GLY A 113 18.05 10.37 -6.28
N HIS A 114 17.38 10.57 -5.15
CA HIS A 114 17.34 11.88 -4.47
C HIS A 114 18.72 12.32 -3.98
N VAL A 115 19.53 11.42 -3.41
CA VAL A 115 20.90 11.74 -2.98
C VAL A 115 21.76 12.21 -4.17
N PHE A 116 21.70 11.52 -5.30
CA PHE A 116 22.44 11.89 -6.50
C PHE A 116 21.95 13.21 -7.09
N ASP A 117 20.63 13.43 -7.08
CA ASP A 117 20.03 14.67 -7.56
C ASP A 117 20.48 15.89 -6.75
N GLN A 118 20.49 15.79 -5.41
CA GLN A 118 20.97 16.87 -4.53
C GLN A 118 22.46 17.17 -4.76
N LYS A 119 23.30 16.13 -4.93
CA LYS A 119 24.72 16.30 -5.28
C LYS A 119 24.90 16.98 -6.63
N ARG A 120 24.14 16.56 -7.65
CA ARG A 120 24.15 17.16 -9.00
C ARG A 120 23.76 18.63 -8.97
N GLN A 121 22.73 18.99 -8.20
CA GLN A 121 22.26 20.36 -8.03
C GLN A 121 23.18 21.22 -7.14
N ARG A 122 24.18 20.60 -6.49
CA ARG A 122 25.06 21.24 -5.49
C ARG A 122 24.26 21.92 -4.38
N ALA A 123 23.22 21.23 -3.89
CA ALA A 123 22.37 21.76 -2.83
C ALA A 123 23.19 22.09 -1.57
N GLY A 124 22.87 23.24 -0.96
CA GLY A 124 23.49 23.69 0.28
C GLY A 124 22.95 22.94 1.51
N LEU A 125 23.50 23.27 2.68
CA LEU A 125 23.03 22.70 3.94
C LEU A 125 21.60 23.19 4.26
N PHE A 126 20.71 22.26 4.59
CA PHE A 126 19.35 22.57 5.04
C PHE A 126 19.33 22.90 6.54
N ARG A 127 18.58 23.95 6.91
CA ARG A 127 18.26 24.29 8.31
C ARG A 127 16.77 24.60 8.39
N GLU A 128 16.10 23.97 9.36
CA GLU A 128 14.66 24.14 9.57
C GLU A 128 14.33 25.60 9.99
N PRO A 129 13.36 26.26 9.33
CA PRO A 129 12.88 27.57 9.72
C PRO A 129 12.22 27.57 11.11
N TRP A 130 12.56 28.55 11.95
CA TRP A 130 12.05 28.62 13.33
C TRP A 130 10.55 28.83 13.43
N ASP A 131 9.93 29.47 12.44
CA ASP A 131 8.48 29.68 12.36
C ASP A 131 7.69 28.38 12.12
N GLN A 132 8.38 27.30 11.73
CA GLN A 132 7.79 25.94 11.62
C GLN A 132 7.96 25.12 12.91
N ILE A 133 8.68 25.65 13.90
CA ILE A 133 8.93 24.98 15.19
C ILE A 133 8.10 25.67 16.26
N LEU A 134 7.15 24.95 16.84
CA LEU A 134 6.42 25.42 18.02
C LEU A 134 7.34 25.29 19.24
N PHE A 135 7.87 26.42 19.70
CA PHE A 135 8.55 26.51 20.99
C PHE A 135 7.51 26.71 22.09
N ILE A 136 7.50 25.82 23.09
CA ILE A 136 6.66 25.90 24.28
C ILE A 136 7.62 26.11 25.46
N ASP A 137 7.36 27.13 26.28
CA ASP A 137 8.13 27.41 27.51
C ASP A 137 7.88 26.36 28.60
#